data_AF-A0A0F9MKK9-F1
#
_entry.id   AF-A0A0F9MKK9-F1
#
_cell.length_a   1.000
_cell.length_b   1.000
_cell.length_c   1.000
_cell.angle_alpha   90.00
_cell.angle_beta   90.00
_cell.angle_gamma   90.00
#
_symmetry.space_group_name_H-M   'P 1'
#
loop_
_entity.id
_entity.type
_entity.pdbx_description
1 polymer ?
#
loop_
_entity_poly.entity_id
_entity_poly.type
_entity_poly.pdbx_seq_one_letter_code
_entity_poly.pdbx_strand_id
1 'polypeptide(L)' 'MNVIHDNELGGIMMIPLIVDWRVSTTCQIDGCTEKTNTIICFNDSETPTGNPLNIGICENHYVEAKKSGRFDYKVNV' A
#
# COMPACT_ATOMS: atom_id res chain seq x y z
N MET A 1 -12.52 -9.21 -2.78
CA MET A 1 -12.81 -7.87 -2.23
C MET A 1 -13.98 -8.04 -1.29
N ASN A 2 -13.73 -7.96 0.01
CA ASN A 2 -14.75 -8.12 1.04
C ASN A 2 -15.39 -6.76 1.29
N VAL A 3 -16.55 -6.54 0.71
CA VAL A 3 -17.31 -5.32 0.94
C VAL A 3 -18.13 -5.51 2.21
N ILE A 4 -17.86 -4.72 3.24
CA ILE A 4 -18.61 -4.76 4.50
C ILE A 4 -19.70 -3.68 4.42
N HIS A 5 -20.95 -4.11 4.52
CA HIS A 5 -22.12 -3.24 4.52
C HIS A 5 -22.58 -3.02 5.96
N ASP A 6 -22.59 -1.77 6.40
CA ASP A 6 -23.25 -1.40 7.66
C ASP A 6 -24.73 -1.10 7.39
N ASN A 7 -25.59 -2.03 7.80
CA ASN A 7 -27.04 -1.92 7.65
C ASN A 7 -27.68 -1.01 8.72
N GLU A 8 -26.98 -0.66 9.80
CA GLU A 8 -27.48 0.21 10.88
C GLU A 8 -27.18 1.69 10.62
N LEU A 9 -26.04 2.01 10.01
CA LEU A 9 -25.64 3.38 9.66
C LEU A 9 -26.08 3.85 8.26
N GLY A 10 -27.03 3.15 7.63
CA GLY A 10 -27.62 3.59 6.36
C GLY A 10 -26.78 3.31 5.11
N GLY A 11 -25.96 2.25 5.12
CA GLY A 11 -25.28 1.77 3.91
C GLY A 11 -23.85 2.28 3.72
N ILE A 12 -23.15 2.66 4.80
CA ILE A 12 -21.70 2.91 4.73
C ILE A 12 -21.02 1.63 4.25
N MET A 13 -20.30 1.77 3.14
CA MET A 13 -19.54 0.70 2.52
C MET A 13 -18.08 0.80 2.96
N MET A 14 -17.59 -0.19 3.68
CA MET A 14 -16.18 -0.29 4.04
C MET A 14 -15.48 -1.28 3.10
N ILE A 15 -14.41 -0.82 2.44
CA ILE A 15 -13.55 -1.63 1.58
C ILE A 15 -12.18 -1.72 2.26
N PRO A 16 -11.83 -2.84 2.92
CA PRO A 16 -10.62 -2.96 3.72
C PRO A 16 -9.40 -3.28 2.82
N LEU A 17 -9.08 -2.39 1.90
CA LEU A 17 -8.06 -2.59 0.86
C LEU A 17 -6.72 -3.09 1.43
N ILE A 18 -6.24 -2.46 2.50
CA ILE A 18 -4.96 -2.82 3.15
C ILE A 18 -5.00 -4.28 3.65
N VAL A 19 -6.11 -4.70 4.25
CA VAL A 19 -6.25 -6.07 4.80
C VAL A 19 -6.41 -7.09 3.67
N ASP A 20 -7.30 -6.82 2.72
CA ASP A 20 -7.56 -7.72 1.59
C ASP A 20 -6.30 -7.94 0.74
N TRP A 21 -5.47 -6.91 0.59
CA TRP A 21 -4.24 -6.96 -0.19
C TRP A 21 -3.02 -7.36 0.63
N ARG A 22 -3.21 -7.64 1.93
CA ARG A 22 -2.15 -8.00 2.89
C ARG A 22 -1.00 -6.99 2.93
N VAL A 23 -1.33 -5.72 2.76
CA VAL A 23 -0.38 -4.61 2.81
C VAL A 23 -0.14 -4.23 4.27
N SER A 24 1.09 -3.86 4.61
CA SER A 24 1.41 -3.37 5.95
C SER A 24 0.66 -2.07 6.28
N THR A 25 0.15 -1.95 7.50
CA THR A 25 -0.46 -0.71 8.00
C THR A 25 0.56 0.39 8.26
N THR A 26 1.84 0.03 8.38
CA THR A 26 2.99 0.93 8.52
C THR A 26 3.78 0.96 7.23
N CYS A 27 4.28 2.14 6.86
CA CYS A 27 5.11 2.35 5.70
C CYS A 27 6.25 1.33 5.65
N GLN A 28 6.42 0.67 4.49
CA GLN A 28 7.40 -0.38 4.30
C GLN A 28 8.76 0.16 3.83
N ILE A 29 8.97 1.47 3.83
CA ILE A 29 10.29 2.05 3.59
C ILE A 29 11.14 1.90 4.85
N ASP A 30 12.40 1.47 4.67
CA ASP A 30 13.30 1.15 5.78
C ASP A 30 13.47 2.33 6.75
N GLY A 31 13.27 2.07 8.04
CA GLY A 31 13.30 3.10 9.10
C GLY A 31 12.08 4.02 9.18
N CYS A 32 11.06 3.85 8.33
CA CYS A 32 9.84 4.66 8.40
C CYS A 32 8.80 4.07 9.37
N THR A 33 8.20 4.91 10.21
CA THR A 33 7.16 4.52 11.17
C THR A 33 5.80 5.11 10.85
N GLU A 34 5.69 5.85 9.74
CA GLU A 34 4.46 6.52 9.33
C GLU A 34 3.39 5.53 8.86
N LYS A 35 2.13 5.93 8.97
CA LYS A 35 1.01 5.11 8.52
C LYS A 35 0.98 4.99 6.99
N THR A 36 0.70 3.79 6.50
CA THR A 36 0.45 3.54 5.08
C THR A 36 -0.80 4.30 4.63
N ASN A 37 -0.67 5.03 3.52
CA ASN A 37 -1.76 5.71 2.84
C ASN A 37 -1.86 5.26 1.37
N THR A 38 -0.73 4.94 0.76
CA THR A 38 -0.62 4.61 -0.66
C THR A 38 -0.13 3.18 -0.84
N ILE A 39 -0.68 2.47 -1.83
CA ILE A 39 -0.24 1.13 -2.23
C ILE A 39 0.52 1.26 -3.54
N ILE A 40 1.71 0.65 -3.62
CA ILE A 40 2.46 0.47 -4.87
C ILE A 40 2.33 -0.98 -5.28
N CYS A 41 1.92 -1.19 -6.53
CA CYS A 41 1.72 -2.50 -7.13
C CYS A 41 2.85 -2.76 -8.13
N PHE A 42 3.67 -3.76 -7.86
CA PHE A 42 4.67 -4.28 -8.79
C PHE A 42 4.13 -5.54 -9.44
N ASN A 43 4.23 -5.61 -10.76
CA ASN A 43 3.94 -6.83 -11.50
C ASN A 43 5.09 -7.83 -11.37
N ASP A 44 4.84 -9.07 -11.78
CA ASP A 44 5.84 -10.14 -11.83
C ASP A 44 7.15 -9.73 -12.50
N SER A 45 7.07 -9.03 -13.64
CA SER A 45 8.23 -8.53 -14.40
C SER A 45 9.04 -7.43 -13.69
N GLU A 46 8.50 -6.84 -12.64
CA GLU A 46 9.10 -5.73 -11.88
C GLU A 46 9.71 -6.19 -10.55
N THR A 47 9.55 -7.47 -10.19
CA THR A 47 10.01 -8.03 -8.91
C THR A 47 11.17 -9.00 -9.08
N PRO A 48 12.18 -8.98 -8.17
CA PRO A 48 13.27 -9.95 -8.20
C PRO A 48 12.82 -11.40 -7.99
N THR A 49 11.65 -11.60 -7.37
CA THR A 49 11.09 -12.91 -7.04
C THR A 49 10.24 -13.50 -8.16
N GLY A 50 9.96 -12.74 -9.22
CA GLY A 50 9.07 -13.14 -10.33
C GLY A 50 7.60 -13.31 -9.90
N ASN A 51 7.20 -12.74 -8.77
CA ASN A 51 5.83 -12.81 -8.25
C ASN A 51 5.31 -11.40 -7.96
N PRO A 52 4.04 -11.07 -8.24
CA PRO A 52 3.48 -9.75 -7.93
C PRO A 52 3.72 -9.36 -6.48
N LEU A 53 4.10 -8.10 -6.26
CA LEU A 53 4.37 -7.56 -4.94
C LEU A 53 3.59 -6.27 -4.75
N ASN A 54 2.86 -6.18 -3.64
CA ASN A 54 2.21 -4.95 -3.21
C ASN A 54 2.91 -4.45 -1.95
N ILE A 55 3.29 -3.18 -1.93
CA ILE A 55 3.87 -2.53 -0.75
C ILE A 55 3.03 -1.32 -0.34
N GLY A 56 2.99 -1.07 0.97
CA GLY A 56 2.37 0.10 1.56
C GLY A 56 3.39 1.17 1.87
N ILE A 57 3.14 2.41 1.46
CA ILE A 57 3.96 3.58 1.79
C ILE A 57 3.11 4.72 2.37
N CYS A 58 3.74 5.60 3.13
CA CYS A 58 3.10 6.83 3.62
C CYS A 58 3.02 7.92 2.53
N GLU A 59 2.23 8.95 2.81
CA GLU A 59 2.01 10.08 1.88
C GLU A 59 3.30 10.82 1.54
N ASN A 60 4.19 11.03 2.51
CA ASN A 60 5.45 11.77 2.30
C ASN A 60 6.33 11.08 1.24
N HIS A 61 6.55 9.79 1.38
CA HIS A 61 7.35 9.03 0.41
C HIS A 61 6.67 8.90 -0.96
N TYR A 62 5.33 8.86 -1.00
CA TYR A 62 4.62 8.95 -2.27
C TYR A 62 4.87 10.29 -2.97
N VAL A 63 4.78 11.41 -2.24
CA VAL A 63 5.01 12.75 -2.78
C VAL A 63 6.46 12.92 -3.27
N GLU A 64 7.43 12.40 -2.52
CA GLU A 64 8.85 12.39 -2.91
C GLU A 64 9.10 11.56 -4.17
N ALA A 65 8.57 10.34 -4.24
CA ALA A 65 8.66 9.48 -5.42
C ALA A 65 8.04 10.14 -6.65
N LYS A 66 6.86 10.73 -6.47
CA LYS A 66 6.16 11.47 -7.53
C LYS A 66 6.97 12.66 -8.03
N LYS A 67 7.60 13.41 -7.12
CA LYS A 67 8.42 14.58 -7.47
C LYS A 67 9.71 14.20 -8.20
N SER A 68 10.35 13.10 -7.81
CA SER A 68 11.56 12.59 -8.45
C SER A 68 11.27 11.80 -9.75
N GLY A 69 10.03 11.36 -9.94
CA GLY A 69 9.63 10.49 -11.05
C GLY A 69 10.22 9.08 -10.93
N ARG A 70 10.69 8.69 -9.73
CA ARG A 70 11.37 7.42 -9.47
C ARG A 70 10.97 6.88 -8.11
N PHE A 71 10.96 5.55 -7.99
CA PHE A 71 10.82 4.86 -6.71
C PHE A 71 12.16 4.22 -6.36
N ASP A 72 12.98 4.93 -5.58
CA ASP A 72 14.35 4.52 -5.20
C ASP A 72 14.45 4.46 -3.67
N TYR A 73 13.77 3.47 -3.09
CA TYR A 73 13.74 3.25 -1.65
C TYR A 73 14.13 1.82 -1.33
N LYS A 74 14.83 1.66 -0.21
CA LYS A 74 14.97 0.35 0.42
C LYS A 74 13.67 0.02 1.13
N VAL A 75 13.10 -1.14 0.79
CA VAL A 75 11.82 -1.61 1.32
C VAL A 75 12.01 -2.82 2.23
N ASN A 76 11.21 -2.89 3.29
CA ASN A 76 11.09 -4.02 4.20
C ASN A 76 9.83 -4.81 3.78
N VAL A 77 10.07 -5.96 3.16
CA VAL A 77 9.03 -6.85 2.60
C VAL A 77 8.87 -8.08 3.49
#